data_AF-A0A2H3BGA6-F1
#
_entry.id   AF-A0A2H3BGA6-F1
#
_cell.length_a   1.000
_cell.length_b   1.000
_cell.length_c   1.000
_cell.angle_alpha   90.00
_cell.angle_beta   90.00
_cell.angle_gamma   90.00
#
_symmetry.space_group_name_H-M   'P 1'
#
loop_
_entity.id
_entity.type
_entity.pdbx_description
1 polymer ?
#
loop_
_entity_poly.entity_id
_entity_poly.type
_entity_poly.pdbx_seq_one_letter_code
_entity_poly.pdbx_strand_id
1 'polypeptide(L)' 'HIPRTSNAYIIFRSEFVALHKESLSKTQQKASKLAGAAWRQLPKERQDHYRAIANKKKREHALAHPGYKYNPRRSK' A
#
# COMPACT_ATOMS: atom_id res chain seq x y z
N HIS A 1 -15.01 0.90 12.90
CA HIS A 1 -13.73 0.19 12.78
C HIS A 1 -12.76 1.09 12.02
N ILE A 2 -11.63 1.48 12.62
CA ILE A 2 -10.66 2.37 11.97
C ILE A 2 -9.75 1.51 11.05
N PRO A 3 -9.69 1.78 9.73
CA PRO A 3 -8.91 0.99 8.79
C PRO A 3 -7.41 1.16 9.05
N ARG A 4 -6.63 0.15 8.64
CA ARG A 4 -5.17 0.19 8.77
C ARG A 4 -4.59 1.22 7.80
N THR A 5 -3.52 1.90 8.20
CA THR A 5 -2.74 2.71 7.26
C THR A 5 -2.11 1.86 6.17
N SER A 6 -2.10 2.35 4.93
CA SER A 6 -1.42 1.70 3.81
C SER A 6 0.10 1.69 4.01
N ASN A 7 0.74 0.54 3.81
CA ASN A 7 2.20 0.46 3.75
C ASN A 7 2.73 0.94 2.38
N ALA A 8 4.05 1.05 2.25
CA ALA A 8 4.71 1.55 1.03
C ALA A 8 4.29 0.79 -0.23
N TYR A 9 4.24 -0.53 -0.17
CA TYR A 9 3.83 -1.37 -1.30
C TYR A 9 2.36 -1.16 -1.68
N ILE A 10 1.45 -1.00 -0.71
CA ILE A 10 0.03 -0.74 -0.99
C ILE A 10 -0.15 0.62 -1.67
N ILE A 11 0.62 1.63 -1.29
CA ILE A 11 0.61 2.94 -1.95
C ILE A 11 1.08 2.80 -3.40
N PHE A 12 2.25 2.19 -3.60
CA PHE A 12 2.79 1.93 -4.93
C PHE A 12 1.84 1.12 -5.81
N ARG A 13 1.26 0.02 -5.29
CA ARG A 13 0.33 -0.83 -6.03
C ARG A 13 -0.89 -0.05 -6.51
N SER A 14 -1.46 0.81 -5.66
CA SER A 14 -2.61 1.62 -6.04
C SER A 14 -2.27 2.56 -7.19
N GLU A 15 -1.09 3.19 -7.16
CA GLU A 15 -0.60 4.03 -8.25
C GLU A 15 -0.32 3.21 -9.52
N PHE A 16 0.38 2.08 -9.39
CA PHE A 16 0.69 1.18 -10.49
C PHE A 16 -0.57 0.69 -11.21
N VAL A 17 -1.60 0.31 -10.45
CA VAL A 17 -2.89 -0.13 -11.01
C VAL A 17 -3.64 1.03 -11.66
N ALA A 18 -3.57 2.23 -11.11
CA ALA A 18 -4.18 3.41 -11.72
C ALA A 18 -3.51 3.76 -13.07
N LEU A 19 -2.18 3.67 -13.14
CA LEU A 19 -1.42 3.91 -14.37
C LEU A 19 -1.68 2.84 -15.45
N HIS A 20 -1.85 1.58 -15.06
CA HIS A 20 -2.07 0.47 -15.98
C HIS A 20 -3.53 0.03 -16.03
N LYS A 21 -4.46 0.94 -15.73
CA LYS A 21 -5.88 0.61 -15.54
C LYS A 21 -6.48 -0.07 -16.77
N GLU A 22 -6.08 0.32 -17.97
CA GLU A 22 -6.56 -0.27 -19.23
C GLU A 22 -6.06 -1.70 -19.45
N SER A 23 -4.80 -1.98 -19.09
CA SER A 23 -4.18 -3.31 -19.25
C SER A 23 -4.58 -4.28 -18.13
N LEU A 24 -4.81 -3.78 -16.92
CA LEU A 24 -5.07 -4.58 -15.72
C LEU A 24 -6.56 -4.70 -15.35
N SER A 25 -7.47 -4.17 -16.18
CA SER A 25 -8.83 -3.78 -15.78
C SER A 25 -9.74 -4.90 -15.24
N LYS A 26 -9.41 -6.18 -15.42
CA LYS A 26 -10.30 -7.29 -15.06
C LYS A 26 -9.75 -8.27 -14.03
N THR A 27 -8.49 -8.16 -13.58
CA THR A 27 -7.95 -9.17 -12.67
C THR A 27 -6.99 -8.59 -11.63
N GLN A 28 -7.51 -8.36 -10.42
CA GLN A 28 -6.72 -7.95 -9.25
C GLN A 28 -5.54 -8.89 -8.97
N GLN A 29 -5.68 -10.17 -9.31
CA GLN A 29 -4.63 -11.18 -9.19
C GLN A 29 -3.44 -10.90 -10.11
N LYS A 30 -3.69 -10.56 -11.39
CA LYS A 30 -2.65 -10.18 -12.35
C LYS A 30 -1.99 -8.87 -11.94
N ALA A 31 -2.79 -7.89 -11.53
CA ALA A 31 -2.30 -6.61 -11.01
C ALA A 31 -1.32 -6.79 -9.84
N SER A 32 -1.65 -7.64 -8.86
CA SER A 32 -0.77 -7.90 -7.72
C SER A 32 0.50 -8.65 -8.11
N LYS A 33 0.44 -9.57 -9.08
CA LYS A 33 1.65 -10.26 -9.59
C LYS A 33 2.60 -9.28 -10.27
N LEU A 34 2.09 -8.45 -11.19
CA LEU A 34 2.90 -7.46 -11.92
C LEU A 34 3.43 -6.36 -11.01
N ALA A 35 2.59 -5.80 -10.13
CA ALA A 35 3.04 -4.81 -9.16
C ALA A 35 4.11 -5.39 -8.22
N GLY A 36 3.97 -6.65 -7.80
CA GLY A 36 4.99 -7.32 -6.99
C GLY A 36 6.33 -7.48 -7.71
N ALA A 37 6.32 -7.75 -9.02
CA ALA A 37 7.54 -7.82 -9.82
C ALA A 37 8.15 -6.43 -10.01
N ALA A 38 7.34 -5.44 -10.41
CA ALA A 38 7.77 -4.06 -10.61
C ALA A 38 8.33 -3.43 -9.33
N TRP A 39 7.71 -3.68 -8.18
CA TRP A 39 8.19 -3.19 -6.88
C TRP A 39 9.60 -3.70 -6.54
N ARG A 40 9.91 -4.96 -6.84
CA ARG A 40 11.25 -5.54 -6.59
C ARG A 40 12.32 -4.99 -7.52
N GLN A 41 11.93 -4.62 -8.73
CA GLN A 41 12.83 -4.02 -9.73
C GLN A 41 12.95 -2.50 -9.55
N LEU A 42 12.11 -1.89 -8.70
CA LEU A 42 12.09 -0.45 -8.50
C LEU A 42 13.41 0.02 -7.85
N PRO A 43 14.02 1.11 -8.32
CA PRO A 43 15.21 1.67 -7.69
C PRO A 43 14.99 1.98 -6.21
N LYS A 44 16.06 1.89 -5.42
CA LYS A 44 15.99 2.08 -3.97
C LYS A 44 15.44 3.46 -3.61
N GLU A 45 15.80 4.50 -4.36
CA GLU A 45 15.31 5.87 -4.14
C GLU A 45 13.79 5.95 -4.29
N ARG A 46 13.24 5.26 -5.30
CA ARG A 46 11.79 5.20 -5.53
C ARG A 46 11.10 4.40 -4.42
N GLN A 47 11.65 3.27 -4.00
CA GLN A 47 11.10 2.53 -2.85
C GLN A 47 11.12 3.37 -1.57
N ASP A 48 12.20 4.12 -1.34
CA ASP A 48 12.36 4.99 -0.18
C ASP A 48 11.39 6.18 -0.21
N HIS A 49 11.06 6.71 -1.39
CA HIS A 49 9.98 7.69 -1.55
C HIS A 49 8.64 7.14 -1.05
N TYR A 50 8.24 5.93 -1.46
CA TYR A 50 7.00 5.31 -0.98
C TYR A 50 7.04 4.96 0.51
N ARG A 51 8.21 4.59 1.05
CA ARG A 51 8.41 4.38 2.49
C ARG A 51 8.23 5.68 3.27
N ALA A 52 8.76 6.80 2.78
CA ALA A 52 8.57 8.10 3.40
C ALA A 52 7.08 8.50 3.45
N ILE A 53 6.33 8.29 2.36
CA ILE A 53 4.88 8.53 2.34
C ILE A 53 4.15 7.62 3.33
N ALA A 54 4.49 6.33 3.37
CA ALA A 54 3.88 5.38 4.31
C ALA A 54 4.14 5.77 5.77
N ASN A 55 5.36 6.21 6.09
CA ASN A 55 5.74 6.68 7.42
C ASN A 55 4.97 7.96 7.79
N LYS A 56 4.83 8.90 6.85
CA LYS A 56 4.02 10.12 7.05
C LYS A 56 2.58 9.76 7.39
N LYS A 57 1.93 8.89 6.59
CA LYS A 57 0.56 8.43 6.83
C LYS A 57 0.42 7.68 8.16
N LYS A 58 1.39 6.84 8.52
CA LYS A 58 1.42 6.15 9.82
C LYS A 58 1.44 7.15 10.98
N ARG A 59 2.26 8.19 10.87
CA ARG A 59 2.34 9.26 11.88
C ARG A 59 1.04 10.06 11.96
N GLU A 60 0.52 10.51 10.82
CA GLU A 60 -0.76 11.24 10.75
C GLU A 60 -1.90 10.44 11.35
N HIS A 61 -1.98 9.13 11.05
CA HIS A 61 -2.99 8.26 11.63
C HIS A 61 -2.82 8.06 13.14
N ALA A 62 -1.57 7.96 13.64
CA ALA A 62 -1.32 7.86 15.07
C ALA A 62 -1.73 9.14 15.82
N LEU A 63 -1.54 10.30 15.20
CA LEU A 63 -1.97 11.60 15.73
C LEU A 63 -3.50 11.77 15.66
N ALA A 64 -4.12 11.39 14.55
CA ALA A 64 -5.57 11.49 14.35
C ALA A 64 -6.36 10.48 15.19
N HIS A 65 -5.75 9.34 15.52
CA HIS A 65 -6.35 8.26 16.29
C HIS A 65 -5.43 7.86 17.46
N PRO A 66 -5.30 8.73 18.48
CA PRO A 66 -4.56 8.39 19.69
C PRO A 66 -5.22 7.17 20.35
N GLY A 67 -4.41 6.18 20.74
CA GLY A 67 -4.91 4.92 21.29
C GLY A 67 -5.38 3.90 20.25
N TYR A 68 -5.24 4.15 18.95
CA TYR A 68 -5.51 3.15 17.92
C TYR A 68 -4.63 1.92 18.10
N LYS A 69 -5.29 0.75 18.22
CA LYS A 69 -4.65 -0.56 18.19
C LYS A 69 -5.32 -1.43 17.14
N TYR A 70 -4.53 -1.98 16.23
CA TYR A 70 -5.04 -2.94 15.25
C TYR A 70 -5.45 -4.23 15.96
N ASN A 71 -6.74 -4.55 15.90
CA ASN A 71 -7.30 -5.78 16.47
C ASN A 71 -7.93 -6.62 15.34
N PRO A 72 -7.18 -7.53 14.71
CA PRO A 72 -7.72 -8.37 13.64
C PRO A 72 -8.79 -9.30 14.20
N ARG A 73 -9.97 -9.34 13.57
CA ARG A 73 -10.90 -10.45 13.80
C ARG A 73 -10.26 -11.72 13.25
N ARG A 74 -9.86 -12.64 14.12
CA ARG A 74 -9.56 -14.01 13.69
C ARG A 74 -10.89 -14.62 13.25
N SER A 75 -11.00 -15.09 12.01
CA SER A 75 -12.07 -16.04 11.71
C SER A 75 -11.72 -17.35 12.42
N LYS A 76 -12.73 -18.03 12.96
CA LYS A 76 -12.59 -19.45 13.32
C LYS A 76 -12.38 -20.27 12.05
#